data_AF-A0A973DE36-F1
#
_entry.id   AF-A0A973DE36-F1
#
_cell.length_a   1.000
_cell.length_b   1.000
_cell.length_c   1.000
_cell.angle_alpha   90.00
_cell.angle_beta   90.00
_cell.angle_gamma   90.00
#
_symmetry.space_group_name_H-M   'P 1'
#
loop_
_entity.id
_entity.type
_entity.pdbx_description
1 polymer ?
#
loop_
_entity_poly.entity_id
_entity_poly.type
_entity_poly.pdbx_seq_one_letter_code
_entity_poly.pdbx_strand_id
1 'polypeptide(L)'
;MHVSSKGVADSAQVSIDTVSSLSWDLATKGANKSSIAKVGTAALSDYARQIVELDEEYPLIAYYGTNRTLSANTGKVLINPFEKETRGDGYDSALDAKINYNVIKNWFSKIEVDELKLRDEQKNHKLIHPAKQLIQATVKAIVVRTENVSFNKNTNDVVVSWKNEEDKTISLSLEQLSEGYRNMVALTIDLVRRAYLLNPKSENPLNISGIVLIDEIELHLHPRWQQKVLTDLTNLFKNIQFIVTTHSPQILTTVKGEAIRIVSSTFEQAELVSSPFGGESNRVLLQVLGVEARPITIVSELQARYFALIEDGKGEGEDALELRKRLNELTDSTEPKLDEADLAIKRVKWMKSRNKQ
;
A
#
# COMPACT_ATOMS: atom_id res chain seq x y z
N MET A 1 19.71 -19.50 -14.18
CA MET A 1 20.75 -19.31 -13.13
C MET A 1 21.79 -20.40 -13.30
N HIS A 2 23.08 -20.06 -13.43
CA HIS A 2 24.14 -21.06 -13.56
C HIS A 2 24.76 -21.33 -12.19
N VAL A 3 24.68 -22.56 -11.71
CA VAL A 3 25.22 -22.97 -10.40
C VAL A 3 26.49 -23.78 -10.63
N SER A 4 27.59 -23.37 -9.99
CA SER A 4 28.86 -24.10 -10.05
C SER A 4 28.74 -25.49 -9.41
N SER A 5 29.73 -26.36 -9.67
CA SER A 5 29.85 -27.66 -9.00
C SER A 5 29.97 -27.56 -7.46
N LYS A 6 30.18 -26.36 -6.91
CA LYS A 6 30.24 -26.08 -5.47
C LYS A 6 28.92 -25.55 -4.88
N GLY A 7 27.83 -25.51 -5.65
CA GLY A 7 26.54 -25.01 -5.19
C GLY A 7 26.42 -23.49 -5.11
N VAL A 8 27.44 -22.74 -5.55
CA VAL A 8 27.42 -21.27 -5.61
C VAL A 8 26.98 -20.84 -7.01
N ALA A 9 26.01 -19.92 -7.09
CA ALA A 9 25.59 -19.33 -8.35
C ALA A 9 26.75 -18.51 -8.97
N ASP A 10 27.22 -18.99 -10.11
CA ASP A 10 28.28 -18.35 -10.90
C ASP A 10 27.78 -17.10 -11.60
N SER A 11 26.50 -17.10 -11.97
CA SER A 11 25.81 -15.99 -12.60
C SER A 11 24.30 -16.20 -12.60
N ALA A 12 23.56 -15.09 -12.64
CA ALA A 12 22.14 -15.10 -12.94
C ALA A 12 21.89 -14.18 -14.13
N GLN A 13 21.12 -14.69 -15.10
CA GLN A 13 20.67 -13.95 -16.26
C GLN A 13 19.17 -14.13 -16.33
N VAL A 14 18.47 -13.01 -16.47
CA VAL A 14 17.03 -12.95 -16.68
C VAL A 14 16.83 -12.30 -18.03
N SER A 15 16.28 -13.04 -18.98
CA SER A 15 15.86 -12.50 -20.28
C SER A 15 14.40 -12.06 -20.18
N ILE A 16 14.10 -10.91 -20.76
CA ILE A 16 12.77 -10.33 -20.80
C ILE A 16 12.40 -10.18 -22.27
N ASP A 17 11.33 -10.87 -22.66
CA ASP A 17 10.76 -10.82 -24.00
C ASP A 17 9.39 -10.15 -23.93
N THR A 18 9.21 -9.11 -24.73
CA THR A 18 7.92 -8.43 -24.86
C THR A 18 7.09 -9.05 -25.97
N VAL A 19 5.78 -8.87 -25.89
CA VAL A 19 4.84 -9.27 -26.95
C VAL A 19 5.10 -8.56 -28.29
N SER A 20 5.79 -7.41 -28.26
CA SER A 20 6.23 -6.66 -29.44
C SER A 20 7.60 -7.10 -29.97
N SER A 21 8.12 -8.25 -29.54
CA SER A 21 9.40 -8.84 -29.97
C SER A 21 10.65 -8.06 -29.54
N LEU A 22 10.52 -7.05 -28.65
CA LEU A 22 11.68 -6.47 -27.98
C LEU A 22 12.16 -7.45 -26.91
N SER A 23 13.44 -7.82 -26.98
CA SER A 23 14.10 -8.72 -26.04
C SER A 23 15.32 -8.04 -25.46
N TRP A 24 15.51 -8.12 -24.14
CA TRP A 24 16.75 -7.72 -23.48
C TRP A 24 17.04 -8.60 -22.27
N ASP A 25 18.26 -8.53 -21.75
CA ASP A 25 18.64 -9.27 -20.55
C ASP A 25 19.16 -8.39 -19.41
N LEU A 26 19.00 -8.94 -18.20
CA LEU A 26 19.61 -8.48 -16.97
C LEU A 26 20.52 -9.60 -16.47
N ALA A 27 21.82 -9.35 -16.51
CA ALA A 27 22.82 -10.31 -16.05
C ALA A 27 23.59 -9.77 -14.84
N THR A 28 23.73 -10.60 -13.81
CA THR A 28 24.60 -10.35 -12.66
C THR A 28 25.64 -11.47 -12.53
N LYS A 29 26.84 -11.09 -12.09
CA LYS A 29 27.98 -12.01 -11.90
C LYS A 29 28.05 -12.49 -10.46
N GLY A 30 28.43 -13.75 -10.27
CA GLY A 30 28.87 -14.26 -8.97
C GLY A 30 30.24 -13.69 -8.58
N ALA A 31 30.62 -13.86 -7.31
CA ALA A 31 31.79 -13.23 -6.70
C ALA A 31 33.12 -13.45 -7.45
N ASN A 32 33.27 -14.51 -8.26
CA ASN A 32 34.54 -14.95 -8.85
C ASN A 32 34.52 -15.22 -10.37
N LYS A 33 33.65 -14.58 -11.17
CA LYS A 33 33.61 -14.79 -12.64
C LYS A 33 33.46 -13.50 -13.49
N SER A 34 33.83 -13.63 -14.77
CA SER A 34 33.72 -12.60 -15.82
C SER A 34 32.26 -12.27 -16.16
N SER A 35 32.00 -11.03 -16.60
CA SER A 35 30.65 -10.57 -16.97
C SER A 35 30.07 -11.36 -18.15
N ILE A 36 28.76 -11.64 -18.09
CA ILE A 36 28.01 -12.18 -19.24
C ILE A 36 27.77 -11.05 -20.24
N ALA A 37 27.85 -11.37 -21.53
CA ALA A 37 27.49 -10.44 -22.60
C ALA A 37 25.99 -10.11 -22.51
N LYS A 38 25.66 -8.82 -22.42
CA LYS A 38 24.27 -8.35 -22.43
C LYS A 38 23.71 -8.41 -23.85
N VAL A 39 22.45 -8.80 -23.97
CA VAL A 39 21.68 -8.89 -25.21
C VAL A 39 20.58 -7.83 -25.20
N GLY A 40 20.35 -7.17 -26.33
CA GLY A 40 19.16 -6.33 -26.53
C GLY A 40 19.20 -4.92 -25.94
N THR A 41 20.27 -4.53 -25.23
CA THR A 41 20.40 -3.18 -24.65
C THR A 41 20.39 -2.06 -25.69
N ALA A 42 20.97 -2.30 -26.88
CA ALA A 42 20.95 -1.34 -27.98
C ALA A 42 19.52 -1.15 -28.52
N ALA A 43 18.81 -2.24 -28.81
CA ALA A 43 17.42 -2.20 -29.27
C ALA A 43 16.50 -1.49 -28.26
N LEU A 44 16.69 -1.74 -26.95
CA LEU A 44 15.97 -1.05 -25.89
C LEU A 44 16.27 0.47 -25.87
N SER A 45 17.53 0.85 -26.07
CA SER A 45 17.93 2.26 -26.10
C SER A 45 17.36 2.98 -27.33
N ASP A 46 17.33 2.32 -28.48
CA ASP A 46 16.76 2.87 -29.71
C ASP A 46 15.24 3.02 -29.61
N TYR A 47 14.55 2.05 -29.01
CA TYR A 47 13.12 2.16 -28.71
C TYR A 47 12.81 3.32 -27.77
N ALA A 48 13.60 3.48 -26.69
CA ALA A 48 13.45 4.61 -25.78
C ALA A 48 13.70 5.96 -26.48
N ARG A 49 14.66 6.04 -27.41
CA ARG A 49 14.89 7.24 -28.22
C ARG A 49 13.70 7.56 -29.11
N GLN A 50 13.08 6.56 -29.74
CA GLN A 50 11.89 6.78 -30.57
C GLN A 50 10.76 7.41 -29.77
N ILE A 51 10.49 6.94 -28.54
CA ILE A 51 9.48 7.54 -27.65
C ILE A 51 9.78 9.02 -27.38
N VAL A 52 11.05 9.36 -27.14
CA VAL A 52 11.50 10.75 -26.90
C VAL A 52 11.35 11.60 -28.17
N GLU A 53 11.77 11.08 -29.33
CA GLU A 53 11.74 11.78 -30.61
C GLU A 53 10.31 12.02 -31.12
N LEU A 54 9.40 11.08 -30.89
CA LEU A 54 8.00 11.18 -31.28
C LEU A 54 7.14 11.99 -30.30
N ASP A 55 7.72 12.48 -29.19
CA ASP A 55 7.03 13.17 -28.09
C ASP A 55 5.80 12.39 -27.58
N GLU A 56 5.88 11.06 -27.59
CA GLU A 56 4.81 10.16 -27.13
C GLU A 56 4.60 10.28 -25.61
N GLU A 57 3.48 9.76 -25.10
CA GLU A 57 3.20 9.72 -23.66
C GLU A 57 4.24 8.86 -22.93
N TYR A 58 4.83 9.40 -21.87
CA TYR A 58 5.77 8.66 -21.03
C TYR A 58 4.96 7.90 -19.98
N PRO A 59 5.06 6.56 -19.89
CA PRO A 59 4.27 5.79 -18.94
C PRO A 59 4.76 6.00 -17.51
N LEU A 60 3.86 5.98 -16.52
CA LEU A 60 4.26 6.02 -15.12
C LEU A 60 4.81 4.66 -14.70
N ILE A 61 6.07 4.62 -14.28
CA ILE A 61 6.70 3.43 -13.72
C ILE A 61 7.27 3.80 -12.36
N ALA A 62 6.88 3.09 -11.32
CA ALA A 62 7.43 3.28 -9.98
C ALA A 62 7.37 1.99 -9.14
N TYR A 63 8.37 1.78 -8.29
CA TYR A 63 8.44 0.73 -7.29
C TYR A 63 8.72 1.32 -5.91
N TYR A 64 7.78 1.15 -5.00
CA TYR A 64 7.88 1.58 -3.61
C TYR A 64 8.07 0.36 -2.71
N GLY A 65 9.27 0.18 -2.16
CA GLY A 65 9.56 -0.90 -1.21
C GLY A 65 9.01 -0.63 0.20
N THR A 66 9.35 -1.50 1.16
CA THR A 66 9.00 -1.33 2.59
C THR A 66 9.69 -0.12 3.22
N ASN A 67 10.94 0.18 2.83
CA ASN A 67 11.70 1.35 3.30
C ASN A 67 11.28 2.68 2.64
N ARG A 68 10.04 2.78 2.15
CA ARG A 68 9.50 4.00 1.51
C ARG A 68 9.14 5.11 2.50
N THR A 69 9.19 4.84 3.81
CA THR A 69 8.93 5.84 4.85
C THR A 69 9.76 7.09 4.59
N LEU A 70 9.14 8.25 4.80
CA LEU A 70 9.79 9.56 4.65
C LEU A 70 11.08 9.65 5.47
N SER A 71 12.22 9.63 4.78
CA SER A 71 13.54 9.76 5.40
C SER A 71 13.96 11.22 5.50
N ALA A 72 14.40 11.65 6.68
CA ALA A 72 14.83 13.02 6.93
C ALA A 72 16.22 13.39 6.36
N ASN A 73 17.01 12.45 5.81
CA ASN A 73 18.40 12.75 5.45
C ASN A 73 19.02 11.92 4.31
N THR A 74 20.00 12.57 3.68
CA THR A 74 21.01 12.10 2.69
C THR A 74 20.64 12.13 1.21
N GLY A 75 20.54 13.34 0.66
CA GLY A 75 20.77 13.55 -0.76
C GLY A 75 20.71 15.03 -1.11
N LYS A 76 21.76 15.57 -1.74
CA LYS A 76 21.71 16.86 -2.47
C LYS A 76 20.78 16.70 -3.68
N VAL A 77 19.49 16.43 -3.48
CA VAL A 77 18.53 16.57 -4.57
C VAL A 77 18.11 18.03 -4.58
N LEU A 78 18.97 18.81 -5.23
CA LEU A 78 18.75 20.20 -5.58
C LEU A 78 17.71 20.21 -6.71
N ILE A 79 16.42 20.05 -6.40
CA ILE A 79 15.43 20.65 -7.30
C ILE A 79 15.66 22.14 -7.17
N ASN A 80 16.37 22.69 -8.14
CA ASN A 80 16.59 24.12 -8.24
C ASN A 80 15.28 24.74 -8.72
N PRO A 81 14.61 25.59 -7.91
CA PRO A 81 13.33 26.19 -8.29
C PRO A 81 13.39 27.01 -9.59
N PHE A 82 14.58 27.33 -10.05
CA PHE A 82 14.82 28.16 -11.23
C PHE A 82 15.21 27.36 -12.48
N GLU A 83 15.50 26.06 -12.36
CA GLU A 83 15.81 25.20 -13.51
C GLU A 83 14.53 24.69 -14.19
N LYS A 84 14.66 24.33 -15.47
CA LYS A 84 13.58 23.75 -16.26
C LYS A 84 13.62 22.24 -16.10
N GLU A 85 12.51 21.67 -15.66
CA GLU A 85 12.36 20.22 -15.49
C GLU A 85 12.36 19.52 -16.86
N THR A 86 12.95 18.34 -16.90
CA THR A 86 12.86 17.43 -18.04
C THR A 86 11.81 16.36 -17.75
N ARG A 87 11.15 15.84 -18.80
CA ARG A 87 10.16 14.76 -18.64
C ARG A 87 10.73 13.55 -17.90
N GLY A 88 12.03 13.28 -18.12
CA GLY A 88 12.76 12.18 -17.49
C GLY A 88 12.89 12.30 -15.96
N ASP A 89 12.76 13.50 -15.39
CA ASP A 89 12.85 13.71 -13.93
C ASP A 89 11.69 13.01 -13.18
N GLY A 90 10.60 12.67 -13.88
CA GLY A 90 9.53 11.81 -13.36
C GLY A 90 9.98 10.36 -13.11
N TYR A 91 11.06 9.90 -13.75
CA TYR A 91 11.64 8.57 -13.52
C TYR A 91 12.76 8.55 -12.47
N ASP A 92 13.07 9.70 -11.85
CA ASP A 92 14.09 9.73 -10.82
C ASP A 92 13.76 8.75 -9.68
N SER A 93 14.72 7.86 -9.40
CA SER A 93 14.59 6.76 -8.44
C SER A 93 13.32 5.92 -8.62
N ALA A 94 12.76 5.84 -9.83
CA ALA A 94 11.50 5.12 -10.08
C ALA A 94 11.53 3.66 -9.65
N LEU A 95 12.67 2.97 -9.79
CA LEU A 95 12.81 1.55 -9.46
C LEU A 95 13.31 1.27 -8.03
N ASP A 96 13.47 2.30 -7.21
CA ASP A 96 13.73 2.23 -5.76
C ASP A 96 13.18 3.52 -5.14
N ALA A 97 11.87 3.73 -5.31
CA ALA A 97 11.23 5.00 -5.01
C ALA A 97 11.19 5.20 -3.50
N LYS A 98 12.11 6.06 -3.04
CA LYS A 98 12.13 6.56 -1.66
C LYS A 98 11.49 7.92 -1.64
N ILE A 99 10.49 8.08 -0.79
CA ILE A 99 9.79 9.34 -0.67
C ILE A 99 10.67 10.29 0.16
N ASN A 100 11.29 11.24 -0.52
CA ASN A 100 12.22 12.19 0.11
C ASN A 100 11.50 13.50 0.44
N TYR A 101 11.55 13.89 1.72
CA TYR A 101 10.89 15.09 2.20
C TYR A 101 11.37 16.36 1.50
N ASN A 102 12.68 16.45 1.26
CA ASN A 102 13.29 17.61 0.62
C ASN A 102 12.87 17.72 -0.85
N VAL A 103 12.67 16.59 -1.54
CA VAL A 103 12.18 16.57 -2.93
C VAL A 103 10.76 17.15 -2.99
N ILE A 104 9.87 16.70 -2.10
CA ILE A 104 8.52 17.22 -2.01
C ILE A 104 8.54 18.74 -1.71
N LYS A 105 9.29 19.15 -0.67
CA LYS A 105 9.43 20.55 -0.28
C LYS A 105 9.94 21.43 -1.42
N ASN A 106 11.03 21.04 -2.07
CA ASN A 106 11.62 21.81 -3.16
C ASN A 106 10.69 21.87 -4.38
N TRP A 107 9.94 20.81 -4.67
CA TRP A 107 8.95 20.81 -5.75
C TRP A 107 7.78 21.74 -5.45
N PHE A 108 7.28 21.79 -4.20
CA PHE A 108 6.29 22.79 -3.83
C PHE A 108 6.85 24.23 -3.92
N SER A 109 8.10 24.47 -3.52
CA SER A 109 8.74 25.78 -3.73
C SER A 109 8.81 26.15 -5.21
N LYS A 110 9.13 25.19 -6.08
CA LYS A 110 9.15 25.35 -7.54
C LYS A 110 7.76 25.72 -8.09
N ILE A 111 6.73 24.97 -7.70
CA ILE A 111 5.34 25.23 -8.05
C ILE A 111 4.92 26.66 -7.66
N GLU A 112 5.30 27.13 -6.46
CA GLU A 112 4.99 28.51 -6.03
C GLU A 112 5.69 29.56 -6.89
N VAL A 113 6.94 29.32 -7.30
CA VAL A 113 7.68 30.23 -8.21
C VAL A 113 7.03 30.25 -9.60
N ASP A 114 6.68 29.09 -10.14
CA ASP A 114 6.06 29.00 -11.46
C ASP A 114 4.63 29.54 -11.47
N GLU A 115 3.88 29.38 -10.36
CA GLU A 115 2.58 30.03 -10.17
C GLU A 115 2.69 31.55 -10.27
N LEU A 116 3.69 32.16 -9.62
CA LEU A 116 3.92 33.61 -9.68
C LEU A 116 4.22 34.07 -11.11
N LYS A 117 5.10 33.36 -11.84
CA LYS A 117 5.41 33.68 -13.24
C LYS A 117 4.15 33.60 -14.13
N LEU A 118 3.37 32.54 -14.00
CA LEU A 118 2.14 32.37 -14.77
C LEU A 118 1.10 33.45 -14.44
N ARG A 119 1.00 33.88 -13.18
CA ARG A 119 0.11 34.98 -12.77
C ARG A 119 0.50 36.29 -13.43
N ASP A 120 1.79 36.56 -13.56
CA ASP A 120 2.31 37.77 -14.19
C ASP A 120 2.14 37.73 -15.72
N GLU A 121 2.48 36.62 -16.36
CA GLU A 121 2.32 36.40 -17.80
C GLU A 121 0.86 36.49 -18.25
N GLN A 122 -0.05 35.85 -17.51
CA GLN A 122 -1.48 35.81 -17.83
C GLN A 122 -2.27 36.97 -17.21
N LYS A 123 -1.62 37.84 -16.43
CA LYS A 123 -2.25 38.94 -15.67
C LYS A 123 -3.44 38.48 -14.82
N ASN A 124 -3.35 37.28 -14.24
CA ASN A 124 -4.42 36.67 -13.45
C ASN A 124 -3.94 36.32 -12.05
N HIS A 125 -4.12 37.21 -11.09
CA HIS A 125 -3.64 37.01 -9.71
C HIS A 125 -4.33 35.88 -8.93
N LYS A 126 -5.46 35.35 -9.45
CA LYS A 126 -6.19 34.24 -8.83
C LYS A 126 -5.82 32.87 -9.39
N LEU A 127 -4.92 32.81 -10.39
CA LEU A 127 -4.46 31.55 -10.96
C LEU A 127 -3.80 30.70 -9.87
N ILE A 128 -4.15 29.41 -9.81
CA ILE A 128 -3.50 28.40 -8.98
C ILE A 128 -2.82 27.45 -9.94
N HIS A 129 -1.58 27.07 -9.66
CA HIS A 129 -0.82 26.18 -10.53
C HIS A 129 -1.55 24.83 -10.71
N PRO A 130 -1.66 24.29 -11.94
CA PRO A 130 -2.38 23.02 -12.19
C PRO A 130 -1.89 21.85 -11.32
N ALA A 131 -0.58 21.68 -11.18
CA ALA A 131 0.00 20.66 -10.30
C ALA A 131 -0.46 20.81 -8.83
N LYS A 132 -0.57 22.04 -8.34
CA LYS A 132 -1.03 22.31 -6.96
C LYS A 132 -2.49 21.93 -6.78
N GLN A 133 -3.35 22.27 -7.74
CA GLN A 133 -4.76 21.87 -7.73
C GLN A 133 -4.92 20.35 -7.73
N LEU A 134 -4.12 19.64 -8.56
CA LEU A 134 -4.12 18.18 -8.62
C LEU A 134 -3.72 17.56 -7.28
N ILE A 135 -2.65 18.04 -6.64
CA ILE A 135 -2.22 17.56 -5.32
C ILE A 135 -3.30 17.79 -4.26
N GLN A 136 -3.90 18.98 -4.24
CA GLN A 136 -4.94 19.32 -3.28
C GLN A 136 -6.16 18.41 -3.43
N ALA A 137 -6.61 18.19 -4.67
CA ALA A 137 -7.76 17.33 -4.96
C ALA A 137 -7.48 15.85 -4.62
N THR A 138 -6.32 15.33 -5.03
CA THR A 138 -5.95 13.91 -4.84
C THR A 138 -5.68 13.58 -3.38
N VAL A 139 -4.94 14.43 -2.65
CA VAL A 139 -4.68 14.20 -1.23
C VAL A 139 -5.97 14.30 -0.42
N LYS A 140 -6.85 15.26 -0.73
CA LYS A 140 -8.17 15.35 -0.09
C LYS A 140 -9.03 14.09 -0.34
N ALA A 141 -8.93 13.50 -1.53
CA ALA A 141 -9.68 12.31 -1.89
C ALA A 141 -9.19 11.04 -1.16
N ILE A 142 -7.86 10.86 -1.02
CA ILE A 142 -7.27 9.65 -0.43
C ILE A 142 -7.16 9.77 1.11
N VAL A 143 -6.72 10.91 1.61
CA VAL A 143 -6.26 11.05 2.99
C VAL A 143 -7.42 11.57 3.85
N VAL A 144 -8.03 10.67 4.61
CA VAL A 144 -9.14 10.98 5.51
C VAL A 144 -8.77 12.13 6.47
N ARG A 145 -9.75 12.99 6.82
CA ARG A 145 -9.57 14.18 7.66
C ARG A 145 -8.69 15.29 7.04
N THR A 146 -8.15 15.11 5.84
CA THR A 146 -7.43 16.18 5.13
C THR A 146 -8.40 17.05 4.35
N GLU A 147 -8.38 18.35 4.61
CA GLU A 147 -9.17 19.33 3.86
C GLU A 147 -8.37 19.98 2.72
N ASN A 148 -7.07 20.16 2.94
CA ASN A 148 -6.18 20.81 1.97
C ASN A 148 -4.70 20.46 2.22
N VAL A 149 -3.88 20.61 1.19
CA VAL A 149 -2.41 20.63 1.26
C VAL A 149 -1.92 21.96 0.72
N SER A 150 -0.99 22.59 1.42
CA SER A 150 -0.47 23.91 1.09
C SER A 150 1.01 24.03 1.40
N PHE A 151 1.63 25.08 0.89
CA PHE A 151 3.01 25.41 1.18
C PHE A 151 3.09 26.65 2.07
N ASN A 152 3.66 26.51 3.26
CA ASN A 152 3.94 27.62 4.14
C ASN A 152 5.26 28.28 3.73
N LYS A 153 5.17 29.48 3.15
CA LYS A 153 6.32 30.24 2.64
C LYS A 153 7.27 30.73 3.74
N ASN A 154 6.77 30.92 4.96
CA ASN A 154 7.57 31.42 6.08
C ASN A 154 8.46 30.31 6.66
N THR A 155 7.91 29.11 6.81
CA THR A 155 8.66 27.93 7.29
C THR A 155 9.30 27.13 6.15
N ASN A 156 9.02 27.52 4.91
CA ASN A 156 9.39 26.81 3.69
C ASN A 156 8.92 25.35 3.74
N ASP A 157 7.69 25.08 4.14
CA ASP A 157 7.28 23.71 4.51
C ASP A 157 5.93 23.30 3.94
N VAL A 158 5.75 22.00 3.69
CA VAL A 158 4.45 21.46 3.25
C VAL A 158 3.56 21.23 4.46
N VAL A 159 2.37 21.81 4.42
CA VAL A 159 1.44 21.86 5.53
C VAL A 159 0.09 21.32 5.10
N VAL A 160 -0.46 20.43 5.91
CA VAL A 160 -1.75 19.78 5.72
C VAL A 160 -2.78 20.43 6.64
N SER A 161 -3.87 20.92 6.06
CA SER A 161 -5.04 21.38 6.81
C SER A 161 -5.87 20.16 7.20
N TRP A 162 -5.98 19.92 8.50
CA TRP A 162 -6.51 18.71 9.09
C TRP A 162 -7.72 18.97 9.98
N LYS A 163 -8.77 18.17 9.87
CA LYS A 163 -9.92 18.20 10.80
C LYS A 163 -9.72 17.27 11.99
N ASN A 164 -9.67 17.85 13.18
CA ASN A 164 -9.61 17.09 14.42
C ASN A 164 -10.98 16.47 14.76
N GLU A 165 -11.08 15.78 15.90
CA GLU A 165 -12.31 15.08 16.31
C GLU A 165 -13.44 16.03 16.72
N GLU A 166 -13.11 17.28 17.02
CA GLU A 166 -14.06 18.36 17.31
C GLU A 166 -14.47 19.14 16.05
N ASP A 167 -14.14 18.62 14.86
CA ASP A 167 -14.38 19.25 13.54
C ASP A 167 -13.69 20.62 13.36
N LYS A 168 -12.69 20.93 14.19
CA LYS A 168 -11.83 22.11 14.04
C LYS A 168 -10.70 21.82 13.07
N THR A 169 -10.44 22.76 12.18
CA THR A 169 -9.31 22.68 11.24
C THR A 169 -8.03 23.17 11.92
N ILE A 170 -7.03 22.31 12.00
CA ILE A 170 -5.67 22.60 12.47
C ILE A 170 -4.69 22.47 11.31
N SER A 171 -3.55 23.13 11.42
CA SER A 171 -2.50 23.13 10.40
C SER A 171 -1.31 22.34 10.92
N LEU A 172 -0.94 21.27 10.23
CA LEU A 172 0.15 20.37 10.63
C LEU A 172 1.20 20.29 9.52
N SER A 173 2.48 20.42 9.85
CA SER A 173 3.54 20.03 8.91
C SER A 173 3.49 18.52 8.66
N LEU A 174 4.08 18.05 7.56
CA LEU A 174 4.12 16.60 7.29
C LEU A 174 4.85 15.83 8.40
N GLU A 175 5.83 16.43 9.08
CA GLU A 175 6.54 15.82 10.21
C GLU A 175 5.66 15.64 11.46
N GLN A 176 4.64 16.48 11.62
CA GLN A 176 3.70 16.41 12.75
C GLN A 176 2.58 15.38 12.54
N LEU A 177 2.44 14.83 11.32
CA LEU A 177 1.49 13.75 11.04
C LEU A 177 2.03 12.42 11.57
N SER A 178 1.12 11.52 11.97
CA SER A 178 1.52 10.16 12.28
C SER A 178 2.05 9.45 11.04
N GLU A 179 2.90 8.45 11.22
CA GLU A 179 3.66 7.82 10.15
C GLU A 179 2.79 7.30 8.99
N GLY A 180 1.66 6.65 9.29
CA GLY A 180 0.71 6.19 8.26
C GLY A 180 0.12 7.32 7.42
N TYR A 181 -0.31 8.42 8.06
CA TYR A 181 -0.84 9.58 7.36
C TYR A 181 0.22 10.26 6.51
N ARG A 182 1.39 10.47 7.10
CA ARG A 182 2.54 11.06 6.45
C ARG A 182 2.94 10.27 5.20
N ASN A 183 3.03 8.95 5.31
CA ASN A 183 3.37 8.07 4.18
C ASN A 183 2.31 8.12 3.07
N MET A 184 1.01 8.15 3.40
CA MET A 184 -0.05 8.25 2.39
C MET A 184 -0.07 9.58 1.65
N VAL A 185 0.06 10.70 2.39
CA VAL A 185 0.16 12.03 1.78
C VAL A 185 1.36 12.08 0.84
N ALA A 186 2.50 11.57 1.29
CA ALA A 186 3.74 11.64 0.54
C ALA A 186 3.76 10.73 -0.69
N LEU A 187 3.20 9.51 -0.59
CA LEU A 187 3.01 8.60 -1.72
C LEU A 187 2.10 9.24 -2.78
N THR A 188 0.99 9.83 -2.34
CA THR A 188 0.04 10.51 -3.23
C THR A 188 0.72 11.67 -3.96
N ILE A 189 1.45 12.52 -3.22
CA ILE A 189 2.18 13.66 -3.79
C ILE A 189 3.22 13.19 -4.80
N ASP A 190 4.00 12.15 -4.48
CA ASP A 190 5.04 11.65 -5.40
C ASP A 190 4.44 11.03 -6.67
N LEU A 191 3.35 10.26 -6.58
CA LEU A 191 2.66 9.73 -7.77
C LEU A 191 2.11 10.85 -8.66
N VAL A 192 1.47 11.86 -8.07
CA VAL A 192 0.96 13.03 -8.81
C VAL A 192 2.10 13.83 -9.43
N ARG A 193 3.21 14.01 -8.70
CA ARG A 193 4.41 14.66 -9.21
C ARG A 193 4.94 13.93 -10.43
N ARG A 194 5.15 12.61 -10.35
CA ARG A 194 5.65 11.80 -11.47
C ARG A 194 4.71 11.90 -12.67
N ALA A 195 3.41 11.73 -12.45
CA ALA A 195 2.40 11.85 -13.50
C ALA A 195 2.44 13.21 -14.22
N TYR A 196 2.56 14.29 -13.45
CA TYR A 196 2.66 15.66 -13.97
C TYR A 196 3.97 15.89 -14.75
N LEU A 197 5.11 15.47 -14.22
CA LEU A 197 6.43 15.68 -14.84
C LEU A 197 6.62 14.87 -16.12
N LEU A 198 6.13 13.63 -16.16
CA LEU A 198 6.27 12.75 -17.31
C LEU A 198 5.53 13.30 -18.54
N ASN A 199 4.37 13.94 -18.34
CA ASN A 199 3.52 14.44 -19.42
C ASN A 199 2.99 15.86 -19.13
N PRO A 200 3.86 16.89 -19.13
CA PRO A 200 3.51 18.24 -18.67
C PRO A 200 2.53 18.98 -19.60
N LYS A 201 2.35 18.51 -20.82
CA LYS A 201 1.36 19.03 -21.79
C LYS A 201 -0.03 18.38 -21.65
N SER A 202 -0.17 17.36 -20.80
CA SER A 202 -1.44 16.64 -20.63
C SER A 202 -2.46 17.50 -19.89
N GLU A 203 -3.69 17.57 -20.41
CA GLU A 203 -4.82 18.21 -19.72
C GLU A 203 -5.26 17.42 -18.47
N ASN A 204 -5.03 16.10 -18.47
CA ASN A 204 -5.33 15.23 -17.34
C ASN A 204 -4.13 14.31 -17.02
N PRO A 205 -3.15 14.80 -16.24
CA PRO A 205 -1.96 14.02 -15.89
C PRO A 205 -2.27 12.70 -15.17
N LEU A 206 -3.40 12.58 -14.46
CA LEU A 206 -3.75 11.37 -13.73
C LEU A 206 -4.29 10.25 -14.63
N ASN A 207 -4.62 10.56 -15.89
CA ASN A 207 -5.06 9.58 -16.90
C ASN A 207 -3.88 8.88 -17.61
N ILE A 208 -2.68 9.01 -17.06
CA ILE A 208 -1.44 8.40 -17.54
C ILE A 208 -1.50 6.87 -17.47
N SER A 209 -0.97 6.21 -18.50
CA SER A 209 -0.78 4.75 -18.51
C SER A 209 0.46 4.37 -17.72
N GLY A 210 0.44 3.25 -16.99
CA GLY A 210 1.62 2.87 -16.21
C GLY A 210 1.49 1.62 -15.36
N ILE A 211 2.60 1.26 -14.72
CA ILE A 211 2.69 0.16 -13.73
C ILE A 211 3.32 0.71 -12.46
N VAL A 212 2.62 0.53 -11.34
CA VAL A 212 3.11 0.93 -10.02
C VAL A 212 3.16 -0.30 -9.12
N LEU A 213 4.35 -0.58 -8.60
CA LEU A 213 4.62 -1.66 -7.67
C LEU A 213 4.70 -1.08 -6.25
N ILE A 214 3.94 -1.62 -5.30
CA ILE A 214 3.98 -1.17 -3.89
C ILE A 214 4.09 -2.38 -2.97
N ASP A 215 5.20 -2.48 -2.27
CA ASP A 215 5.42 -3.53 -1.27
C ASP A 215 4.76 -3.15 0.06
N GLU A 216 4.07 -4.07 0.71
CA GLU A 216 3.33 -3.90 1.98
C GLU A 216 2.50 -2.62 2.00
N ILE A 217 1.53 -2.46 1.10
CA ILE A 217 0.81 -1.18 0.95
C ILE A 217 0.12 -0.70 2.25
N GLU A 218 -0.22 -1.61 3.17
CA GLU A 218 -0.75 -1.32 4.51
C GLU A 218 0.25 -0.74 5.52
N LEU A 219 1.56 -0.71 5.22
CA LEU A 219 2.59 -0.40 6.20
C LEU A 219 2.28 0.92 6.94
N HIS A 220 2.13 0.84 8.27
CA HIS A 220 1.72 1.91 9.19
C HIS A 220 0.31 2.50 8.98
N LEU A 221 -0.52 1.96 8.08
CA LEU A 221 -1.89 2.43 7.84
C LEU A 221 -2.86 1.93 8.91
N HIS A 222 -3.78 2.81 9.32
CA HIS A 222 -4.90 2.43 10.17
C HIS A 222 -5.84 1.44 9.44
N PRO A 223 -6.46 0.45 10.10
CA PRO A 223 -7.34 -0.55 9.46
C PRO A 223 -8.46 0.04 8.58
N ARG A 224 -9.10 1.12 9.06
CA ARG A 224 -10.12 1.87 8.28
C ARG A 224 -9.62 2.32 6.90
N TRP A 225 -8.33 2.56 6.75
CA TRP A 225 -7.71 3.04 5.52
C TRP A 225 -7.22 1.91 4.63
N GLN A 226 -6.76 0.83 5.24
CA GLN A 226 -6.46 -0.42 4.54
C GLN A 226 -7.67 -0.88 3.72
N GLN A 227 -8.90 -0.63 4.21
CA GLN A 227 -10.15 -0.91 3.50
C GLN A 227 -10.48 0.02 2.31
N LYS A 228 -9.71 1.10 2.10
CA LYS A 228 -10.02 2.12 1.08
C LYS A 228 -8.89 2.39 0.11
N VAL A 229 -7.64 2.24 0.55
CA VAL A 229 -6.45 2.70 -0.17
C VAL A 229 -6.37 2.22 -1.62
N LEU A 230 -6.64 0.93 -1.89
CA LEU A 230 -6.61 0.40 -3.26
C LEU A 230 -7.75 0.96 -4.12
N THR A 231 -8.96 1.03 -3.57
CA THR A 231 -10.11 1.62 -4.24
C THR A 231 -9.88 3.09 -4.57
N ASP A 232 -9.30 3.86 -3.64
CA ASP A 232 -9.04 5.28 -3.83
C ASP A 232 -7.93 5.50 -4.89
N LEU A 233 -6.84 4.73 -4.82
CA LEU A 233 -5.74 4.80 -5.81
C LEU A 233 -6.21 4.43 -7.22
N THR A 234 -6.92 3.31 -7.37
CA THR A 234 -7.47 2.86 -8.67
C THR A 234 -8.60 3.75 -9.18
N ASN A 235 -9.25 4.52 -8.30
CA ASN A 235 -10.20 5.55 -8.73
C ASN A 235 -9.54 6.81 -9.26
N LEU A 236 -8.38 7.19 -8.70
CA LEU A 236 -7.65 8.37 -9.14
C LEU A 236 -6.80 8.10 -10.39
N PHE A 237 -6.15 6.94 -10.45
CA PHE A 237 -5.25 6.56 -11.54
C PHE A 237 -5.85 5.42 -12.35
N LYS A 238 -6.80 5.75 -13.24
CA LYS A 238 -7.63 4.78 -13.96
C LYS A 238 -6.87 3.87 -14.92
N ASN A 239 -5.76 4.34 -15.48
CA ASN A 239 -4.96 3.60 -16.48
C ASN A 239 -3.64 3.08 -15.89
N ILE A 240 -3.48 3.12 -14.56
CA ILE A 240 -2.32 2.54 -13.89
C ILE A 240 -2.68 1.14 -13.37
N GLN A 241 -1.85 0.17 -13.72
CA GLN A 241 -1.87 -1.14 -13.10
C GLN A 241 -1.08 -1.10 -11.79
N PHE A 242 -1.78 -1.23 -10.67
CA PHE A 242 -1.15 -1.41 -9.36
C PHE A 242 -0.89 -2.89 -9.10
N ILE A 243 0.35 -3.24 -8.79
CA ILE A 243 0.74 -4.56 -8.29
C ILE A 243 1.25 -4.35 -6.89
N VAL A 244 0.54 -4.90 -5.91
CA VAL A 244 0.82 -4.66 -4.50
C VAL A 244 1.05 -5.97 -3.76
N THR A 245 1.83 -5.92 -2.69
CA THR A 245 1.89 -7.00 -1.70
C THR A 245 1.20 -6.55 -0.41
N THR A 246 0.64 -7.50 0.32
CA THR A 246 -0.05 -7.22 1.58
C THR A 246 -0.17 -8.48 2.44
N HIS A 247 -0.05 -8.30 3.75
CA HIS A 247 -0.45 -9.25 4.79
C HIS A 247 -1.74 -8.84 5.49
N SER A 248 -2.37 -7.74 5.08
CA SER A 248 -3.57 -7.23 5.72
C SER A 248 -4.84 -7.92 5.20
N PRO A 249 -5.61 -8.61 6.07
CA PRO A 249 -6.94 -9.08 5.69
C PRO A 249 -7.88 -7.91 5.34
N GLN A 250 -7.63 -6.70 5.85
CA GLN A 250 -8.47 -5.53 5.56
C GLN A 250 -8.31 -5.03 4.13
N ILE A 251 -7.14 -5.22 3.51
CA ILE A 251 -6.95 -4.92 2.09
C ILE A 251 -7.58 -6.01 1.24
N LEU A 252 -7.33 -7.28 1.61
CA LEU A 252 -7.81 -8.43 0.84
C LEU A 252 -9.34 -8.41 0.70
N THR A 253 -10.09 -7.95 1.70
CA THR A 253 -11.56 -7.83 1.61
C THR A 253 -12.05 -6.77 0.63
N THR A 254 -11.18 -5.92 0.09
CA THR A 254 -11.55 -4.82 -0.84
C THR A 254 -11.36 -5.16 -2.31
N VAL A 255 -10.75 -6.30 -2.60
CA VAL A 255 -10.41 -6.72 -3.97
C VAL A 255 -11.05 -8.07 -4.30
N LYS A 256 -11.37 -8.27 -5.58
CA LYS A 256 -11.90 -9.55 -6.07
C LYS A 256 -10.81 -10.61 -6.08
N GLY A 257 -11.18 -11.87 -5.86
CA GLY A 257 -10.23 -13.00 -5.85
C GLY A 257 -9.40 -13.13 -7.13
N GLU A 258 -9.94 -12.72 -8.28
CA GLU A 258 -9.23 -12.71 -9.58
C GLU A 258 -7.98 -11.81 -9.60
N ALA A 259 -7.93 -10.80 -8.73
CA ALA A 259 -6.80 -9.88 -8.58
C ALA A 259 -5.80 -10.31 -7.50
N ILE A 260 -6.08 -11.41 -6.78
CA ILE A 260 -5.24 -11.87 -5.67
C ILE A 260 -4.41 -13.08 -6.14
N ARG A 261 -3.14 -13.10 -5.73
CA ARG A 261 -2.24 -14.23 -5.94
C ARG A 261 -1.55 -14.53 -4.61
N ILE A 262 -1.62 -15.78 -4.15
CA ILE A 262 -0.85 -16.23 -2.98
C ILE A 262 0.51 -16.70 -3.46
N VAL A 263 1.55 -16.19 -2.81
CA VAL A 263 2.93 -16.64 -3.01
C VAL A 263 3.37 -17.38 -1.76
N SER A 264 3.81 -18.63 -1.92
CA SER A 264 4.35 -19.47 -0.85
C SER A 264 5.61 -20.18 -1.35
N SER A 265 6.55 -20.45 -0.44
CA SER A 265 7.73 -21.28 -0.73
C SER A 265 7.38 -22.73 -1.07
N THR A 266 6.17 -23.17 -0.72
CA THR A 266 5.66 -24.51 -1.00
C THR A 266 4.99 -24.63 -2.36
N PHE A 267 4.72 -23.52 -3.05
CA PHE A 267 4.04 -23.53 -4.35
C PHE A 267 5.05 -23.34 -5.47
N GLU A 268 4.90 -24.12 -6.55
CA GLU A 268 5.69 -23.91 -7.78
C GLU A 268 5.24 -22.64 -8.52
N GLN A 269 3.99 -22.24 -8.36
CA GLN A 269 3.39 -21.07 -9.00
C GLN A 269 2.44 -20.34 -8.02
N ALA A 270 2.23 -19.05 -8.25
CA ALA A 270 1.32 -18.28 -7.42
C ALA A 270 -0.14 -18.72 -7.66
N GLU A 271 -0.88 -19.00 -6.58
CA GLU A 271 -2.22 -19.57 -6.67
C GLU A 271 -3.33 -18.50 -6.59
N LEU A 272 -4.46 -18.78 -7.24
CA LEU A 272 -5.69 -17.99 -7.15
C LEU A 272 -6.47 -18.36 -5.89
N VAL A 273 -7.24 -17.41 -5.37
CA VAL A 273 -8.09 -17.62 -4.19
C VAL A 273 -9.56 -17.45 -4.50
N SER A 274 -10.41 -18.13 -3.72
CA SER A 274 -11.82 -17.80 -3.65
C SER A 274 -12.00 -16.36 -3.20
N SER A 275 -12.90 -15.61 -3.84
CA SER A 275 -13.02 -14.16 -3.65
C SER A 275 -13.31 -13.78 -2.18
N PRO A 276 -12.37 -13.06 -1.51
CA PRO A 276 -12.59 -12.54 -0.16
C PRO A 276 -13.37 -11.20 -0.14
N PHE A 277 -13.75 -10.68 -1.31
CA PHE A 277 -14.41 -9.38 -1.47
C PHE A 277 -15.64 -9.21 -0.58
N GLY A 278 -15.65 -8.16 0.23
CA GLY A 278 -16.71 -7.86 1.21
C GLY A 278 -16.78 -8.83 2.40
N GLY A 279 -15.83 -9.75 2.53
CA GLY A 279 -15.80 -10.76 3.59
C GLY A 279 -15.40 -10.19 4.96
N GLU A 280 -15.71 -10.94 6.00
CA GLU A 280 -15.22 -10.66 7.35
C GLU A 280 -13.70 -10.92 7.44
N SER A 281 -12.97 -10.02 8.13
CA SER A 281 -11.51 -10.11 8.25
C SER A 281 -11.04 -11.43 8.85
N ASN A 282 -11.77 -11.97 9.83
CA ASN A 282 -11.46 -13.25 10.48
C ASN A 282 -11.56 -14.43 9.50
N ARG A 283 -12.56 -14.41 8.62
CA ARG A 283 -12.71 -15.43 7.58
C ARG A 283 -11.57 -15.37 6.58
N VAL A 284 -11.16 -14.15 6.18
CA VAL A 284 -10.06 -13.94 5.23
C VAL A 284 -8.71 -14.33 5.81
N LEU A 285 -8.46 -14.02 7.09
CA LEU A 285 -7.27 -14.50 7.82
C LEU A 285 -7.14 -16.02 7.69
N LEU A 286 -8.22 -16.75 7.95
CA LEU A 286 -8.21 -18.21 7.89
C LEU A 286 -8.11 -18.74 6.45
N GLN A 287 -9.00 -18.29 5.56
CA GLN A 287 -9.14 -18.88 4.22
C GLN A 287 -8.03 -18.48 3.25
N VAL A 288 -7.50 -17.27 3.38
CA VAL A 288 -6.50 -16.72 2.43
C VAL A 288 -5.10 -16.78 3.04
N LEU A 289 -4.96 -16.40 4.31
CA LEU A 289 -3.64 -16.32 4.96
C LEU A 289 -3.29 -17.58 5.77
N GLY A 290 -4.24 -18.51 5.96
CA GLY A 290 -4.00 -19.74 6.73
C GLY A 290 -3.80 -19.50 8.23
N VAL A 291 -4.28 -18.37 8.75
CA VAL A 291 -4.08 -17.96 10.16
C VAL A 291 -5.40 -18.03 10.91
N GLU A 292 -5.42 -18.74 12.03
CA GLU A 292 -6.56 -18.77 12.95
C GLU A 292 -6.85 -17.35 13.49
N ALA A 293 -8.13 -16.96 13.44
CA ALA A 293 -8.53 -15.62 13.90
C ALA A 293 -8.33 -15.44 15.41
N ARG A 294 -8.38 -16.53 16.19
CA ARG A 294 -8.09 -16.53 17.61
C ARG A 294 -6.66 -17.05 17.84
N PRO A 295 -5.79 -16.28 18.51
CA PRO A 295 -4.44 -16.72 18.81
C PRO A 295 -4.46 -17.90 19.80
N ILE A 296 -3.50 -18.81 19.64
CA ILE A 296 -3.29 -19.95 20.54
C ILE A 296 -2.73 -19.41 21.86
N THR A 297 -3.57 -19.47 22.90
CA THR A 297 -3.34 -19.00 24.26
C THR A 297 -3.97 -19.95 25.27
N ILE A 298 -3.61 -19.81 26.55
CA ILE A 298 -4.27 -20.57 27.62
C ILE A 298 -5.79 -20.39 27.63
N VAL A 299 -6.29 -19.20 27.30
CA VAL A 299 -7.73 -18.92 27.18
C VAL A 299 -8.34 -19.75 26.06
N SER A 300 -7.71 -19.81 24.89
CA SER A 300 -8.22 -20.60 23.76
C SER A 300 -8.23 -22.11 24.04
N GLU A 301 -7.21 -22.62 24.76
CA GLU A 301 -7.15 -24.04 25.14
C GLU A 301 -8.23 -24.41 26.17
N LEU A 302 -8.40 -23.57 27.20
CA LEU A 302 -9.42 -23.77 28.24
C LEU A 302 -10.83 -23.64 27.64
N GLN A 303 -11.04 -22.71 26.71
CA GLN A 303 -12.29 -22.59 25.97
C GLN A 303 -12.56 -23.86 25.16
N ALA A 304 -11.60 -24.38 24.40
CA ALA A 304 -11.79 -25.60 23.62
C ALA A 304 -12.21 -26.78 24.51
N ARG A 305 -11.58 -26.96 25.68
CA ARG A 305 -11.96 -27.98 26.67
C ARG A 305 -13.36 -27.74 27.23
N TYR A 306 -13.69 -26.50 27.56
CA TYR A 306 -15.01 -26.14 28.07
C TYR A 306 -16.12 -26.42 27.05
N PHE A 307 -15.93 -26.05 25.78
CA PHE A 307 -16.88 -26.33 24.71
C PHE A 307 -17.03 -27.83 24.43
N ALA A 308 -15.94 -28.60 24.47
CA ALA A 308 -16.01 -30.06 24.36
C ALA A 308 -16.87 -30.70 25.48
N LEU A 309 -16.76 -30.21 26.72
CA LEU A 309 -17.62 -30.67 27.82
C LEU A 309 -19.09 -30.31 27.60
N ILE A 310 -19.39 -29.17 26.98
CA ILE A 310 -20.76 -28.78 26.64
C ILE A 310 -21.34 -29.69 25.55
N GLU A 311 -20.55 -29.98 24.51
CA GLU A 311 -20.93 -30.91 23.44
C GLU A 311 -21.17 -32.33 23.96
N ASP A 312 -20.35 -32.79 24.90
CA ASP A 312 -20.52 -34.06 25.62
C ASP A 312 -21.71 -34.06 26.62
N GLY A 313 -22.43 -32.94 26.74
CA GLY A 313 -23.56 -32.80 27.65
C GLY A 313 -23.19 -32.69 29.13
N LYS A 314 -21.91 -32.46 29.44
CA LYS A 314 -21.33 -32.26 30.78
C LYS A 314 -21.15 -30.79 31.14
N GLY A 315 -21.83 -29.87 30.44
CA GLY A 315 -21.72 -28.43 30.66
C GLY A 315 -22.13 -27.93 32.07
N GLU A 316 -22.84 -28.75 32.86
CA GLU A 316 -23.19 -28.46 34.27
C GLU A 316 -22.29 -29.23 35.27
N GLY A 317 -21.28 -29.97 34.81
CA GLY A 317 -20.36 -30.72 35.67
C GLY A 317 -19.40 -29.81 36.43
N GLU A 318 -18.84 -30.30 37.54
CA GLU A 318 -17.86 -29.56 38.36
C GLU A 318 -16.68 -29.06 37.53
N ASP A 319 -16.13 -29.91 36.66
CA ASP A 319 -15.04 -29.55 35.73
C ASP A 319 -15.42 -28.40 34.79
N ALA A 320 -16.66 -28.39 34.28
CA ALA A 320 -17.14 -27.34 33.39
C ALA A 320 -17.34 -26.01 34.14
N LEU A 321 -17.85 -26.07 35.38
CA LEU A 321 -18.00 -24.90 36.25
C LEU A 321 -16.65 -24.32 36.69
N GLU A 322 -15.66 -25.17 36.98
CA GLU A 322 -14.30 -24.73 37.30
C GLU A 322 -13.64 -24.06 36.09
N LEU A 323 -13.76 -24.67 34.90
CA LEU A 323 -13.29 -24.06 33.66
C LEU A 323 -13.99 -22.74 33.37
N ARG A 324 -15.31 -22.64 33.56
CA ARG A 324 -16.07 -21.39 33.39
C ARG A 324 -15.58 -20.31 34.36
N LYS A 325 -15.36 -20.65 35.63
CA LYS A 325 -14.84 -19.69 36.63
C LYS A 325 -13.45 -19.19 36.23
N ARG A 326 -12.55 -20.10 35.86
CA ARG A 326 -11.19 -19.76 35.43
C ARG A 326 -11.17 -18.93 34.15
N LEU A 327 -12.07 -19.22 33.21
CA LEU A 327 -12.24 -18.41 31.99
C LEU A 327 -12.75 -17.01 32.33
N ASN A 328 -13.72 -16.86 33.23
CA ASN A 328 -14.20 -15.56 33.68
C ASN A 328 -13.12 -14.72 34.36
N GLU A 329 -12.27 -15.35 35.18
CA GLU A 329 -11.13 -14.69 35.81
C GLU A 329 -10.09 -14.23 34.78
N LEU A 330 -9.84 -15.03 33.73
CA LEU A 330 -8.86 -14.70 32.69
C LEU A 330 -9.35 -13.68 31.66
N THR A 331 -10.66 -13.60 31.42
CA THR A 331 -11.25 -12.72 30.39
C THR A 331 -12.02 -11.55 30.99
N ASP A 332 -11.90 -11.29 32.30
CA ASP A 332 -12.70 -10.30 33.04
C ASP A 332 -14.22 -10.41 32.76
N SER A 333 -14.70 -11.64 32.53
CA SER A 333 -16.09 -11.93 32.13
C SER A 333 -16.59 -11.19 30.87
N THR A 334 -15.67 -10.74 29.99
CA THR A 334 -16.02 -10.02 28.74
C THR A 334 -16.09 -10.91 27.50
N GLU A 335 -15.86 -12.21 27.63
CA GLU A 335 -15.81 -13.15 26.51
C GLU A 335 -17.21 -13.54 26.00
N PRO A 336 -17.60 -13.12 24.77
CA PRO A 336 -18.95 -13.35 24.26
C PRO A 336 -19.27 -14.83 24.02
N LYS A 337 -18.26 -15.64 23.65
CA LYS A 337 -18.49 -17.08 23.41
C LYS A 337 -18.98 -17.80 24.66
N LEU A 338 -18.65 -17.33 25.86
CA LEU A 338 -19.13 -17.98 27.08
C LEU A 338 -20.61 -17.70 27.33
N ASP A 339 -21.14 -16.57 26.86
CA ASP A 339 -22.57 -16.29 26.91
C ASP A 339 -23.34 -17.17 25.90
N GLU A 340 -22.76 -17.40 24.71
CA GLU A 340 -23.28 -18.37 23.74
C GLU A 340 -23.32 -19.79 24.33
N ALA A 341 -22.28 -20.18 25.06
CA ALA A 341 -22.23 -21.45 25.77
C ALA A 341 -23.38 -21.58 26.80
N ASP A 342 -23.67 -20.54 27.57
CA ASP A 342 -24.76 -20.56 28.55
C ASP A 342 -26.13 -20.72 27.87
N LEU A 343 -26.34 -20.07 26.72
CA LEU A 343 -27.53 -20.26 25.90
C LEU A 343 -27.63 -21.69 25.36
N ALA A 344 -26.52 -22.29 24.93
CA ALA A 344 -26.47 -23.66 24.45
C ALA A 344 -26.84 -24.65 25.56
N ILE A 345 -26.28 -24.51 26.76
CA ILE A 345 -26.61 -25.33 27.93
C ILE A 345 -28.10 -25.22 28.27
N LYS A 346 -28.64 -23.99 28.33
CA LYS A 346 -30.08 -23.74 28.57
C LYS A 346 -30.96 -24.40 27.51
N ARG A 347 -30.57 -24.34 26.23
CA ARG A 347 -31.30 -24.97 25.13
C ARG A 347 -31.34 -26.49 25.26
N VAL A 348 -30.20 -27.12 25.58
CA VAL A 348 -30.12 -28.57 25.81
C VAL A 348 -31.02 -28.97 26.98
N LYS A 349 -31.04 -28.19 28.06
CA LYS A 349 -31.91 -28.41 29.22
C LYS A 349 -33.40 -28.37 28.86
N TRP A 350 -33.80 -27.36 28.09
CA TRP A 350 -35.18 -27.22 27.62
C TRP A 350 -35.62 -28.37 26.70
N MET A 351 -34.74 -28.84 25.81
CA MET A 351 -35.04 -30.01 24.97
C MET A 351 -35.18 -31.30 25.80
N LYS A 352 -34.31 -31.50 26.81
CA LYS A 352 -34.41 -32.65 27.73
C LYS A 352 -35.69 -32.62 28.58
N SER A 353 -36.20 -31.44 28.95
CA SER A 353 -37.47 -31.34 29.69
C SER A 353 -38.70 -31.61 28.81
N ARG A 354 -38.67 -31.28 27.52
CA ARG A 354 -39.76 -31.58 26.58
C ARG A 354 -39.87 -33.07 26.22
N ASN A 355 -38.75 -33.78 26.15
CA ASN A 355 -38.76 -35.23 25.86
C ASN A 355 -39.13 -36.10 27.07
N LYS A 356 -39.31 -35.51 28.26
CA LYS A 356 -39.74 -36.20 29.49
C LYS A 356 -41.23 -36.02 29.80
N GLN A 357 -41.94 -35.17 29.04
CA GLN A 357 -43.40 -35.09 28.99
C GLN A 357 -43.91 -35.93 27.84
#